data_AF-A0A6J4QIV7-F1
#
_entry.id   AF-A0A6J4QIV7-F1
#
_cell.length_a   1.000
_cell.length_b   1.000
_cell.length_c   1.000
_cell.angle_alpha   90.00
_cell.angle_beta   90.00
_cell.angle_gamma   90.00
#
_symmetry.space_group_name_H-M   'P 1'
#
loop_
_entity.id
_entity.type
_entity.pdbx_description
1 polymer ?
#
loop_
_entity_poly.entity_id
_entity_poly.type
_entity_poly.pdbx_seq_one_letter_code
_entity_poly.pdbx_strand_id
1 'polypeptide(L)' 'MAQETIDFSTHVLCETEGAGFLLRDSYADYRVLVLSPDPTNPNVVEAIPGSLSRVAAPGKHVVNISSGGKMKDTWVLEP' A
#
# COMPACT_ATOMS: atom_id res chain seq x y z
N MET A 1 2.47 -20.25 10.48
CA MET A 1 1.12 -20.02 9.95
C MET A 1 1.20 -20.01 8.43
N ALA A 2 0.18 -20.46 7.71
CA ALA A 2 0.13 -20.41 6.25
C ALA A 2 -1.22 -19.81 5.81
N GLN A 3 -1.23 -19.17 4.65
CA GLN A 3 -2.42 -18.57 4.04
C GLN A 3 -2.45 -18.95 2.56
N GLU A 4 -3.64 -19.06 2.00
CA GLU A 4 -3.82 -19.22 0.56
C GLU A 4 -3.27 -18.00 -0.19
N THR A 5 -2.73 -18.23 -1.39
CA THR A 5 -2.25 -17.12 -2.22
C THR A 5 -3.44 -16.38 -2.82
N ILE A 6 -3.54 -15.10 -2.48
CA ILE A 6 -4.53 -14.19 -3.04
C ILE A 6 -3.91 -13.49 -4.25
N ASP A 7 -4.71 -13.29 -5.29
CA ASP A 7 -4.33 -12.46 -6.41
C ASP A 7 -4.45 -10.98 -6.02
N PHE A 8 -3.36 -10.42 -5.47
CA PHE A 8 -3.31 -9.02 -5.04
C PHE A 8 -3.40 -8.09 -6.25
N SER A 9 -4.07 -6.95 -6.08
CA SER A 9 -4.02 -5.87 -7.08
C SER A 9 -2.60 -5.32 -7.24
N THR A 10 -2.30 -4.80 -8.44
CA THR A 10 -1.03 -4.16 -8.76
C THR A 10 -1.14 -2.64 -8.79
N HIS A 11 -0.01 -1.97 -8.64
CA HIS A 11 0.16 -0.52 -8.84
C HIS A 11 1.38 -0.25 -9.72
N VAL A 12 1.32 0.82 -10.53
CA VAL A 12 2.40 1.18 -11.45
C VAL A 12 3.59 1.78 -10.71
N LEU A 13 4.75 1.17 -10.86
CA LEU A 13 6.05 1.74 -10.54
C LEU A 13 6.63 2.43 -11.77
N CYS A 14 7.18 3.61 -11.56
CA CYS A 14 7.93 4.36 -12.58
C CYS A 14 9.40 4.37 -12.16
N GLU A 15 10.26 3.84 -13.01
CA GLU A 15 11.71 3.87 -12.85
C GLU A 15 12.33 4.66 -14.01
N THR A 16 13.41 5.37 -13.75
CA THR A 16 14.17 6.08 -14.78
C THR A 16 15.31 5.18 -15.24
N GLU A 17 15.35 4.85 -16.53
CA GLU A 17 16.43 4.08 -17.13
C GLU A 17 17.06 4.91 -18.26
N GLY A 18 18.27 5.43 -18.01
CA GLY A 18 18.92 6.37 -18.92
C GLY A 18 18.09 7.64 -19.13
N ALA A 19 17.69 7.91 -20.37
CA ALA A 19 16.86 9.06 -20.74
C ALA A 19 15.35 8.75 -20.80
N GLY A 20 14.94 7.53 -20.43
CA GLY A 20 13.55 7.06 -20.55
C GLY A 20 12.87 6.80 -19.21
N PHE A 21 11.54 6.68 -19.28
CA PHE A 21 10.72 6.16 -18.19
C PHE A 21 10.33 4.71 -18.48
N LEU A 22 10.42 3.88 -17.46
CA LEU A 22 9.96 2.50 -17.50
C LEU A 22 8.83 2.32 -16.49
N LEU A 23 7.66 1.97 -17.02
CA LEU A 23 6.47 1.70 -16.22
C LEU A 23 6.30 0.19 -16.04
N ARG A 24 6.15 -0.27 -14.79
CA ARG A 24 5.98 -1.68 -14.46
C ARG A 24 4.93 -1.84 -13.37
N ASP A 25 4.02 -2.78 -13.55
CA ASP A 25 3.09 -3.17 -12.51
C ASP A 25 3.80 -3.98 -11.43
N SER A 26 3.43 -3.73 -10.17
CA SER A 26 3.89 -4.53 -9.04
C SER A 26 2.83 -4.59 -7.95
N TYR A 27 2.82 -5.68 -7.18
CA TYR A 27 1.81 -5.94 -6.17
C TYR A 27 1.87 -4.91 -5.04
N ALA A 28 0.70 -4.45 -4.62
CA ALA A 28 0.56 -3.43 -3.59
C ALA A 28 -0.28 -3.94 -2.42
N ASP A 29 0.02 -3.39 -1.23
CA ASP A 29 -0.86 -3.50 -0.07
C ASP A 29 -1.12 -2.13 0.56
N TYR A 30 -2.15 -2.09 1.39
CA TYR A 30 -2.62 -0.89 2.04
C TYR A 30 -2.73 -1.13 3.53
N ARG A 31 -2.14 -0.24 4.32
CA ARG A 31 -2.35 -0.20 5.77
C ARG A 31 -3.19 1.01 6.12
N VAL A 32 -4.47 0.76 6.35
CA VAL A 32 -5.44 1.75 6.84
C VAL A 32 -5.25 1.92 8.35
N LEU A 33 -5.29 3.17 8.81
CA LEU A 33 -5.24 3.51 10.23
C LEU A 33 -6.67 3.78 10.71
N VAL A 34 -7.06 3.05 11.74
CA VAL A 34 -8.37 3.17 12.39
C VAL A 34 -8.12 3.64 13.82
N LEU A 35 -8.75 4.75 14.21
CA LEU A 35 -8.61 5.38 15.51
C LEU A 35 -9.90 5.24 16.32
N SER A 36 -9.76 5.20 17.64
CA SER A 36 -10.87 5.33 18.60
C SER A 36 -10.71 6.68 19.31
N PRO A 37 -11.20 7.78 18.72
CA PRO A 37 -10.85 9.12 19.18
C PRO A 37 -11.55 9.51 20.49
N ASP A 38 -12.71 8.91 20.79
CA ASP A 38 -13.44 9.18 22.03
C ASP A 38 -12.87 8.33 23.19
N PRO A 39 -12.25 8.95 24.21
CA PRO A 39 -11.69 8.21 25.36
C PRO A 39 -12.77 7.67 26.31
N THR A 40 -14.02 8.12 26.19
CA THR A 40 -15.14 7.73 27.05
C THR A 40 -16.08 6.71 26.40
N ASN A 41 -16.06 6.61 25.07
CA ASN A 41 -16.86 5.66 24.31
C ASN A 41 -16.01 4.90 23.26
N PRO A 42 -15.54 3.69 23.57
CA PRO A 42 -14.67 2.90 22.68
C PRO A 42 -15.38 2.39 21.41
N ASN A 43 -16.70 2.58 21.28
CA ASN A 43 -17.44 2.22 20.07
C ASN A 43 -17.37 3.31 19.00
N VAL A 44 -16.85 4.49 19.32
CA VAL A 44 -16.56 5.53 18.34
C VAL A 44 -15.25 5.17 17.65
N VAL A 45 -15.36 4.71 16.40
CA VAL A 45 -14.22 4.22 15.61
C VAL A 45 -14.24 4.88 14.24
N GLU A 46 -13.10 5.46 13.86
CA GLU A 46 -12.97 6.26 12.63
C GLU A 46 -11.76 5.80 11.81
N ALA A 47 -11.96 5.59 10.51
CA ALA A 47 -10.87 5.37 9.56
C ALA A 47 -10.40 6.72 9.01
N ILE A 48 -9.09 6.96 9.03
CA ILE A 48 -8.52 8.19 8.47
C ILE A 48 -8.56 8.11 6.93
N PRO A 49 -8.95 9.19 6.21
CA PRO A 49 -8.93 9.23 4.75
C PRO A 49 -7.48 9.29 4.22
N GLY A 50 -6.83 8.13 4.23
CA GLY A 50 -5.44 7.94 3.84
C GLY A 50 -4.94 6.55 4.26
N SER A 51 -3.78 6.16 3.76
CA SER A 51 -3.17 4.90 4.14
C SER A 51 -1.66 4.92 3.91
N LEU A 52 -0.94 3.97 4.52
CA LEU A 52 0.39 3.64 4.05
C LEU A 52 0.27 2.61 2.91
N SER A 53 0.49 3.05 1.69
CA SER A 53 0.62 2.18 0.52
C SER A 53 2.05 1.65 0.41
N ARG A 54 2.19 0.33 0.26
CA ARG A 54 3.49 -0.29 -0.01
C ARG A 54 3.40 -1.12 -1.28
N VAL A 55 4.48 -1.10 -2.04
CA VAL A 55 4.57 -1.80 -3.32
C VAL A 55 5.78 -2.72 -3.30
N ALA A 56 5.61 -3.96 -3.70
CA ALA A 56 6.69 -4.93 -3.78
C ALA A 56 7.70 -4.56 -4.87
N ALA A 57 8.92 -5.10 -4.77
CA ALA A 57 9.86 -5.03 -5.88
C ALA A 57 9.26 -5.74 -7.13
N PRO A 58 9.58 -5.30 -8.36
CA PRO A 58 9.02 -5.91 -9.57
C PRO A 58 9.17 -7.43 -9.60
N GLY A 59 8.07 -8.13 -9.90
CA GLY A 59 8.02 -9.61 -9.94
C GLY A 59 8.01 -10.31 -8.58
N LYS A 60 7.82 -9.57 -7.47
CA LYS A 60 7.70 -10.11 -6.11
C LYS A 60 6.34 -9.79 -5.51
N HIS A 61 5.89 -10.60 -4.55
CA HIS A 61 4.66 -10.38 -3.78
C HIS A 61 4.91 -9.79 -2.38
N VAL A 62 6.18 -9.69 -1.97
CA VAL A 62 6.56 -9.23 -0.63
C VAL A 62 6.83 -7.73 -0.63
N VAL A 63 5.96 -6.97 0.04
CA VAL A 63 6.00 -5.50 0.13
C VAL A 63 6.95 -4.95 1.22
N ASN A 64 7.62 -5.84 1.96
CA ASN A 64 8.54 -5.43 3.03
C ASN A 64 9.72 -4.63 2.48
N ILE A 65 10.11 -3.55 3.18
CA ILE A 65 11.25 -2.72 2.79
C ILE A 65 12.57 -3.51 2.75
N SER A 66 12.73 -4.50 3.64
CA SER A 66 13.87 -5.43 3.65
C SER A 66 13.94 -6.35 2.43
N SER A 67 12.87 -6.42 1.63
CA SER A 67 12.80 -7.21 0.39
C SER A 67 12.74 -6.32 -0.86
N GLY A 68 13.11 -5.05 -0.73
CA GLY A 68 13.08 -4.08 -1.83
C GLY A 68 11.72 -3.40 -2.04
N GLY A 69 10.79 -3.57 -1.10
CA GLY A 69 9.51 -2.86 -1.11
C GLY A 69 9.68 -1.35 -1.01
N LYS A 70 8.80 -0.61 -1.68
CA LYS A 70 8.76 0.85 -1.75
C LYS A 70 7.46 1.37 -1.15
N MET A 71 7.42 2.66 -0.81
CA MET A 71 6.21 3.33 -0.34
C MET A 71 5.63 4.22 -1.44
N LYS A 72 4.31 4.40 -1.43
CA LYS A 72 3.57 5.34 -2.28
C LYS A 72 2.65 6.18 -1.41
N ASP A 73 2.33 7.37 -1.91
CA ASP A 73 1.23 8.16 -1.36
C ASP A 73 -0.10 7.45 -1.64
N THR A 74 -1.08 7.61 -0.74
CA THR A 74 -2.43 7.06 -0.90
C THR A 74 -3.44 8.19 -0.97
N TRP A 75 -4.01 8.41 -2.14
CA TRP A 75 -5.05 9.42 -2.32
C TRP A 75 -6.43 8.82 -2.14
N VAL A 76 -7.19 9.38 -1.20
CA VAL A 76 -8.62 9.15 -1.05
C VAL A 76 -9.30 10.39 -1.60
N LEU A 77 -9.97 10.24 -2.74
CA LEU A 77 -10.63 11.36 -3.41
C LEU A 77 -12.01 11.58 -2.80
N GLU A 78 -12.44 12.84 -2.72
CA GLU A 78 -13.83 13.18 -2.42
C GLU A 78 -14.74 12.71 -3.58
N PRO A 79 -15.95 12.20 -3.29
CA PRO A 79 -16.92 11.79 -4.30
C PRO A 79 -17.38 12.92 -5.24
#